data_AF-A0A9P1CS31-F1
#
_entry.id   AF-A0A9P1CS31-F1
#
_cell.length_a   1.000
_cell.length_b   1.000
_cell.length_c   1.000
_cell.angle_alpha   90.00
_cell.angle_beta   90.00
_cell.angle_gamma   90.00
#
_symmetry.space_group_name_H-M   'P 1'
#
loop_
_entity.id
_entity.type
_entity.pdbx_description
1 polymer ?
#
loop_
_entity_poly.entity_id
_entity_poly.type
_entity_poly.pdbx_seq_one_letter_code
_entity_poly.pdbx_strand_id
1 'polypeptide(L)'
;MGAELSSPTPNLESVLEGVGPDMRGKLPPHLALMTTRNLRFQHVAIWRDPFLGGTIDHHTVVYEYLEGRRLMSLKLDWGRDGLHFHDSPEDPCPNGDVLERKRLLRLTPAEVQIHWDAVKERDYELSRWNCQHFSKYMYEKASEGLT
;
A
#
# COMPACT_ATOMS: atom_id res chain seq x y z
N MET A 1 -0.54 -23.20 -34.44
CA MET A 1 0.63 -22.63 -33.74
C MET A 1 0.09 -21.87 -32.55
N GLY A 2 0.06 -22.49 -31.38
CA GLY A 2 -0.38 -21.85 -30.14
C GLY A 2 0.79 -21.10 -29.53
N ALA A 3 0.59 -19.80 -29.27
CA ALA A 3 1.53 -19.02 -28.48
C ALA A 3 1.30 -19.37 -27.01
N GLU A 4 2.24 -20.09 -26.40
CA GLU A 4 2.30 -20.22 -24.95
C GLU A 4 2.68 -18.85 -24.37
N LEU A 5 1.70 -18.21 -23.73
CA LEU A 5 1.94 -17.06 -22.87
C LEU A 5 2.65 -17.58 -21.62
N SER A 6 3.98 -17.57 -21.66
CA SER A 6 4.81 -17.87 -20.49
C SER A 6 4.58 -16.77 -19.45
N SER A 7 3.66 -17.02 -18.51
CA SER A 7 3.56 -16.21 -17.29
C SER A 7 4.89 -16.28 -16.56
N PRO A 8 5.51 -15.15 -16.17
CA PRO A 8 6.75 -15.21 -15.40
C PRO A 8 6.48 -15.92 -14.07
N THR A 9 7.19 -17.01 -13.83
CA THR A 9 7.21 -17.69 -12.54
C THR A 9 7.68 -16.71 -11.47
N PRO A 10 6.93 -16.50 -10.37
CA PRO A 10 7.35 -15.61 -9.30
C PRO A 10 8.64 -16.14 -8.67
N ASN A 11 9.68 -15.30 -8.64
CA ASN A 11 10.93 -15.61 -7.95
C ASN A 11 10.71 -15.48 -6.44
N LEU A 12 11.20 -16.42 -5.64
CA LEU A 12 11.13 -16.38 -4.17
C LEU A 12 11.79 -15.10 -3.61
N GLU A 13 12.78 -14.55 -4.30
CA GLU A 13 13.42 -13.27 -3.95
C GLU A 13 12.45 -12.10 -4.06
N SER A 14 11.60 -12.04 -5.10
CA SER A 14 10.64 -10.95 -5.28
C SER A 14 9.55 -10.91 -4.20
N VAL A 15 9.32 -12.03 -3.51
CA VAL A 15 8.36 -12.14 -2.41
C VAL A 15 8.88 -11.46 -1.14
N LEU A 16 10.20 -11.44 -0.95
CA LEU A 16 10.83 -10.81 0.21
C LEU A 16 11.27 -9.37 -0.10
N GLU A 17 11.69 -9.08 -1.33
CA GLU A 17 12.24 -7.80 -1.76
C GLU A 17 11.21 -6.65 -1.76
N GLY A 18 9.92 -6.96 -1.75
CA GLY A 18 8.88 -5.94 -1.98
C GLY A 18 8.77 -5.63 -3.47
N VAL A 19 7.69 -4.94 -3.87
CA VAL A 19 7.28 -4.86 -5.28
C VAL A 19 8.13 -3.87 -6.11
N GLY A 20 9.25 -3.39 -5.59
CA GLY A 20 10.12 -2.43 -6.27
C GLY A 20 11.16 -1.76 -5.36
N PRO A 21 11.94 -0.81 -5.90
CA PRO A 21 13.00 -0.14 -5.13
C PRO A 21 12.41 0.71 -4.00
N ASP A 22 13.23 0.94 -2.98
CA ASP A 22 12.88 1.79 -1.84
C ASP A 22 12.52 3.22 -2.28
N MET A 23 11.33 3.66 -1.88
CA MET A 23 10.73 4.95 -2.14
C MET A 23 10.38 5.69 -0.84
N ARG A 24 10.90 5.27 0.32
CA ARG A 24 10.72 5.95 1.62
C ARG A 24 10.93 7.47 1.54
N GLY A 25 11.99 7.92 0.86
CA GLY A 25 12.29 9.36 0.69
C GLY A 25 11.38 10.11 -0.28
N LYS A 26 10.59 9.40 -1.10
CA LYS A 26 9.69 9.96 -2.11
C LYS A 26 8.24 10.09 -1.64
N LEU A 27 7.83 9.30 -0.63
CA LEU A 27 6.47 9.37 -0.11
C LEU A 27 6.15 10.74 0.52
N PRO A 28 7.01 11.37 1.36
CA PRO A 28 6.70 12.67 1.96
C PRO A 28 6.44 13.81 0.97
N PRO A 29 7.29 14.09 -0.04
CA PRO A 29 6.99 15.13 -1.01
C PRO A 29 5.73 14.82 -1.84
N HIS A 30 5.42 13.55 -2.07
CA HIS A 30 4.20 13.14 -2.75
C HIS A 30 2.94 13.44 -1.91
N LEU A 31 2.91 13.06 -0.63
CA LEU A 31 1.81 13.39 0.29
C LEU A 31 1.67 14.91 0.50
N ALA A 32 2.79 15.64 0.53
CA ALA A 32 2.78 17.10 0.57
C ALA A 32 2.10 17.70 -0.68
N LEU A 33 2.45 17.19 -1.88
CA LEU A 33 1.78 17.60 -3.11
C LEU A 33 0.27 17.32 -3.07
N MET A 34 -0.15 16.13 -2.63
CA MET A 34 -1.57 15.81 -2.47
C MET A 34 -2.28 16.76 -1.49
N THR A 35 -1.59 17.14 -0.41
CA THR A 35 -2.09 18.12 0.57
C THR A 35 -2.32 19.49 -0.08
N THR A 36 -1.36 19.98 -0.88
CA THR A 36 -1.51 21.28 -1.59
C THR A 36 -2.67 21.28 -2.58
N ARG A 37 -3.01 20.10 -3.13
CA ARG A 37 -4.17 19.89 -4.01
C ARG A 37 -5.48 19.68 -3.26
N ASN A 38 -5.46 19.75 -1.93
CA ASN A 38 -6.61 19.53 -1.04
C ASN A 38 -7.31 18.17 -1.28
N LEU A 39 -6.53 17.14 -1.59
CA LEU A 39 -7.03 15.78 -1.77
C LEU A 39 -7.36 15.15 -0.41
N ARG A 40 -8.34 14.24 -0.40
CA ARG A 40 -8.77 13.50 0.78
C ARG A 40 -9.04 12.05 0.45
N PHE A 41 -8.61 11.16 1.34
CA PHE A 41 -8.88 9.74 1.21
C PHE A 41 -10.30 9.44 1.67
N GLN A 42 -11.01 8.65 0.87
CA GLN A 42 -12.40 8.25 1.11
C GLN A 42 -12.50 6.81 1.63
N HIS A 43 -11.53 5.98 1.32
CA HIS A 43 -11.43 4.62 1.83
C HIS A 43 -9.99 4.26 2.12
N VAL A 44 -9.84 3.30 3.02
CA VAL A 44 -8.61 2.53 3.20
C VAL A 44 -8.97 1.06 3.19
N ALA A 45 -8.11 0.25 2.59
CA ALA A 45 -8.26 -1.19 2.54
C ALA A 45 -6.93 -1.90 2.76
N ILE A 46 -6.99 -3.09 3.34
CA ILE A 46 -5.88 -4.06 3.32
C ILE A 46 -6.20 -5.08 2.24
N TRP A 47 -5.32 -5.17 1.27
CA TRP A 47 -5.35 -6.16 0.22
C TRP A 47 -4.36 -7.28 0.52
N ARG A 48 -4.71 -8.47 0.07
CA ARG A 48 -3.87 -9.67 0.11
C ARG A 48 -3.68 -10.18 -1.31
N ASP A 49 -2.44 -10.20 -1.75
CA ASP A 49 -2.06 -10.81 -3.02
C ASP A 49 -1.38 -12.17 -2.74
N PRO A 50 -1.97 -13.30 -3.17
CA PRO A 50 -1.38 -14.61 -2.96
C PRO A 50 -0.17 -14.81 -3.89
N PHE A 51 1.02 -14.99 -3.32
CA PHE A 51 2.23 -15.35 -4.05
C PHE A 51 2.51 -16.86 -3.99
N LEU A 52 3.27 -17.36 -4.96
CA LEU A 52 3.77 -18.76 -5.01
C LEU A 52 2.66 -19.81 -4.79
N GLY A 53 1.54 -19.66 -5.49
CA GLY A 53 0.41 -20.59 -5.38
C GLY A 53 -0.32 -20.55 -4.04
N GLY A 54 -0.25 -19.43 -3.30
CA GLY A 54 -0.95 -19.22 -2.02
C GLY A 54 -0.19 -19.69 -0.79
N THR A 55 1.12 -19.91 -0.90
CA THR A 55 1.96 -20.32 0.24
C THR A 55 2.48 -19.14 1.06
N ILE A 56 2.59 -17.96 0.45
CA ILE A 56 2.98 -16.72 1.10
C ILE A 56 2.06 -15.61 0.63
N ASP A 57 1.52 -14.85 1.58
CA ASP A 57 0.62 -13.74 1.31
C ASP A 57 1.37 -12.40 1.43
N HIS A 58 1.29 -11.57 0.39
CA HIS A 58 1.75 -10.18 0.48
C HIS A 58 0.58 -9.28 0.86
N HIS A 59 0.78 -8.44 1.87
CA HIS A 59 -0.24 -7.52 2.36
C HIS A 59 0.11 -6.09 1.97
N THR A 60 -0.89 -5.40 1.45
CA THR A 60 -0.76 -4.03 0.96
C THR A 60 -1.85 -3.16 1.57
N VAL A 61 -1.49 -1.95 2.01
CA VAL A 61 -2.49 -0.93 2.36
C VAL A 61 -2.73 -0.01 1.17
N VAL A 62 -4.01 0.21 0.86
CA VAL A 62 -4.46 1.05 -0.25
C VAL A 62 -5.35 2.15 0.29
N TYR A 63 -5.05 3.39 -0.07
CA TYR A 63 -5.89 4.55 0.16
C TYR A 63 -6.53 5.01 -1.13
N GLU A 64 -7.86 5.13 -1.16
CA GLU A 64 -8.59 5.59 -2.34
C GLU A 64 -9.02 7.05 -2.18
N TYR A 65 -8.94 7.82 -3.24
CA TYR A 65 -9.35 9.23 -3.26
C TYR A 65 -9.92 9.63 -4.63
N LEU A 66 -10.57 10.79 -4.70
CA LEU A 66 -11.03 11.36 -5.95
C LEU A 66 -10.11 12.49 -6.39
N GLU A 67 -9.68 12.45 -7.64
CA GLU A 67 -9.04 13.55 -8.33
C GLU A 67 -9.96 14.04 -9.46
N GLY A 68 -10.64 15.16 -9.22
CA GLY A 68 -11.73 15.61 -10.08
C GLY A 68 -12.90 14.62 -10.02
N ARG A 69 -13.09 13.84 -11.10
CA ARG A 69 -14.11 12.77 -11.19
C ARG A 69 -13.51 11.37 -11.29
N ARG A 70 -12.18 11.26 -11.21
CA ARG A 70 -11.47 9.99 -11.36
C ARG A 70 -11.20 9.40 -9.99
N LEU A 71 -11.52 8.12 -9.82
CA LEU A 71 -11.07 7.35 -8.66
C LEU A 71 -9.59 7.03 -8.83
N MET A 72 -8.83 7.33 -7.79
CA MET A 72 -7.39 7.11 -7.69
C MET A 72 -7.09 6.28 -6.45
N SER A 73 -5.98 5.57 -6.48
CA SER A 73 -5.52 4.68 -5.42
C SER A 73 -4.04 4.93 -5.14
N LEU A 74 -3.72 5.27 -3.89
CA LEU A 74 -2.36 5.26 -3.36
C LEU A 74 -2.12 3.92 -2.66
N LYS A 75 -1.35 3.06 -3.32
CA LYS A 75 -0.91 1.75 -2.84
C LYS A 75 0.43 1.89 -2.10
N LEU A 76 0.52 1.38 -0.88
CA LEU A 76 1.76 1.34 -0.09
C LEU A 76 2.15 -0.11 0.22
N ASP A 77 3.29 -0.52 -0.32
CA ASP A 77 3.87 -1.86 -0.16
C ASP A 77 5.10 -1.79 0.73
N TRP A 78 5.15 -2.61 1.78
CA TRP A 78 6.28 -2.65 2.71
C TRP A 78 6.97 -4.01 2.64
N GLY A 79 8.22 -4.02 2.18
CA GLY A 79 9.03 -5.23 1.99
C GLY A 79 10.39 -5.12 2.67
N ARG A 80 11.26 -6.11 2.41
CA ARG A 80 12.63 -6.12 2.94
C ARG A 80 13.46 -4.93 2.48
N ASP A 81 13.22 -4.47 1.25
CA ASP A 81 13.94 -3.33 0.68
C ASP A 81 13.34 -1.98 1.09
N GLY A 82 12.28 -1.97 1.90
CA GLY A 82 11.65 -0.77 2.43
C GLY A 82 10.26 -0.52 1.87
N LEU A 83 9.92 0.75 1.66
CA LEU A 83 8.61 1.16 1.17
C LEU A 83 8.63 1.27 -0.35
N HIS A 84 7.75 0.58 -1.03
CA HIS A 84 7.36 0.91 -2.39
C HIS A 84 5.97 1.56 -2.39
N PHE A 85 5.70 2.49 -3.29
CA PHE A 85 4.35 3.01 -3.46
C PHE A 85 4.01 3.30 -4.91
N HIS A 86 2.72 3.18 -5.20
CA HIS A 86 2.15 3.46 -6.52
C HIS A 86 0.89 4.30 -6.36
N ASP A 87 0.79 5.41 -7.09
CA ASP A 87 -0.38 6.28 -7.09
C ASP A 87 -0.97 6.31 -8.50
N SER A 88 -2.12 5.68 -8.69
CA SER A 88 -2.69 5.52 -10.01
C SER A 88 -4.21 5.26 -9.97
N PRO A 89 -4.88 5.42 -11.12
CA PRO A 89 -6.30 5.13 -11.29
C PRO A 89 -6.59 3.66 -11.62
N GLU A 90 -5.55 2.85 -11.77
CA GLU A 90 -5.67 1.45 -12.11
C GLU A 90 -6.08 0.65 -10.86
N ASP A 91 -6.54 -0.59 -11.08
CA ASP A 91 -6.78 -1.50 -9.97
C ASP A 91 -5.46 -1.70 -9.20
N PRO A 92 -5.39 -1.33 -7.90
CA PRO A 92 -4.15 -1.41 -7.14
C PRO A 92 -3.66 -2.87 -6.95
N CYS A 93 -4.58 -3.85 -7.03
CA CYS A 93 -4.33 -5.25 -6.75
C CYS A 93 -5.25 -6.14 -7.62
N PRO A 94 -5.01 -6.24 -8.95
CA PRO A 94 -5.92 -6.91 -9.88
C PRO A 94 -6.11 -8.41 -9.63
N ASN A 95 -5.18 -9.05 -8.92
CA ASN A 95 -5.25 -10.46 -8.52
C ASN A 95 -5.45 -10.66 -7.01
N GLY A 96 -5.62 -9.56 -6.27
CA GLY A 96 -5.68 -9.59 -4.81
C GLY A 96 -7.10 -9.65 -4.26
N ASP A 97 -7.22 -10.17 -3.04
CA ASP A 97 -8.44 -10.13 -2.26
C ASP A 97 -8.43 -8.93 -1.31
N VAL A 98 -9.58 -8.27 -1.15
CA VAL A 98 -9.77 -7.27 -0.09
C VAL A 98 -10.05 -8.01 1.22
N LEU A 99 -9.14 -7.93 2.18
CA LEU A 99 -9.33 -8.51 3.51
C LEU A 99 -10.17 -7.61 4.41
N GLU A 100 -9.84 -6.33 4.43
CA GLU A 100 -10.50 -5.32 5.25
C GLU A 100 -10.66 -4.03 4.44
N ARG A 101 -11.79 -3.34 4.62
CA ARG A 101 -12.06 -2.04 4.01
C ARG A 101 -12.94 -1.21 4.93
N LYS A 102 -12.59 0.06 5.08
CA LYS A 102 -13.46 1.04 5.77
C LYS A 102 -13.50 2.36 5.04
N ARG A 103 -14.64 3.03 5.21
CA ARG A 103 -14.85 4.39 4.73
C ARG A 103 -14.21 5.38 5.69
N LEU A 104 -13.55 6.37 5.12
CA LEU A 104 -12.88 7.45 5.82
C LEU A 104 -13.70 8.72 5.64
N LEU A 105 -13.97 9.41 6.75
CA LEU A 105 -14.76 10.65 6.68
C LEU A 105 -13.88 11.86 6.39
N ARG A 106 -12.62 11.88 6.86
CA ARG A 106 -11.79 13.10 6.83
C ARG A 106 -10.28 12.90 6.64
N LEU A 107 -9.78 11.67 6.44
CA LEU A 107 -8.34 11.42 6.39
C LEU A 107 -7.65 12.23 5.28
N THR A 108 -6.63 12.98 5.67
CA THR A 108 -5.81 13.83 4.81
C THR A 108 -4.45 13.16 4.53
N PRO A 109 -3.77 13.54 3.43
CA PRO A 109 -2.40 13.09 3.18
C PRO A 109 -1.41 13.46 4.29
N ALA A 110 -1.63 14.59 4.97
CA ALA A 110 -0.82 14.99 6.13
C ALA A 110 -0.98 14.02 7.32
N GLU A 111 -2.18 13.50 7.57
CA GLU A 111 -2.38 12.48 8.62
C GLU A 111 -1.74 11.14 8.23
N VAL A 112 -1.80 10.74 6.95
CA VAL A 112 -1.06 9.56 6.48
C VAL A 112 0.45 9.75 6.67
N GLN A 113 0.98 10.95 6.43
CA GLN A 113 2.38 11.27 6.70
C GLN A 113 2.74 11.11 8.19
N ILE A 114 1.88 11.54 9.11
CA ILE A 114 2.08 11.34 10.57
C ILE A 114 2.14 9.85 10.91
N HIS A 115 1.22 9.05 10.36
CA HIS A 115 1.21 7.60 10.58
C HIS A 115 2.47 6.94 10.02
N TRP A 116 2.89 7.36 8.83
CA TRP A 116 4.11 6.90 8.18
C TRP A 116 5.37 7.25 9.00
N ASP A 117 5.48 8.48 9.49
CA ASP A 117 6.62 8.93 10.29
C ASP A 117 6.82 8.13 11.58
N ALA A 118 5.74 7.56 12.14
CA ALA A 118 5.80 6.72 13.33
C ALA A 118 6.39 5.33 13.08
N VAL A 119 6.47 4.87 11.83
CA VAL A 119 6.93 3.51 11.47
C VAL A 119 8.06 3.48 10.44
N LYS A 120 8.41 4.60 9.81
CA LYS A 120 9.36 4.65 8.69
C LYS A 120 10.78 4.14 8.99
N GLU A 121 11.20 4.23 10.25
CA GLU A 121 12.53 3.79 10.73
C GLU A 121 12.54 2.34 11.21
N ARG A 122 11.39 1.63 11.14
CA ARG A 122 11.35 0.21 11.48
C ARG A 122 12.01 -0.59 10.37
N ASP A 123 12.77 -1.61 10.73
CA ASP A 123 13.29 -2.57 9.77
C ASP A 123 12.27 -3.68 9.48
N TYR A 124 12.32 -4.25 8.28
CA TYR A 124 11.51 -5.41 7.94
C TYR A 124 12.06 -6.65 8.63
N GLU A 125 11.24 -7.27 9.47
CA GLU A 125 11.52 -8.52 10.14
C GLU A 125 10.35 -9.49 9.93
N LEU A 126 10.58 -10.59 9.21
CA LEU A 126 9.54 -11.53 8.79
C LEU A 126 8.62 -11.98 9.94
N SER A 127 9.17 -12.20 11.14
CA SER A 127 8.44 -12.69 12.32
C SER A 127 7.96 -11.59 13.29
N ARG A 128 8.37 -10.34 13.13
CA ARG A 128 8.10 -9.27 14.13
C ARG A 128 7.49 -7.99 13.53
N TRP A 129 7.94 -7.59 12.34
CA TRP A 129 7.47 -6.39 11.66
C TRP A 129 7.57 -6.57 10.14
N ASN A 130 6.49 -7.07 9.55
CA ASN A 130 6.40 -7.40 8.13
C ASN A 130 5.26 -6.62 7.45
N CYS A 131 4.97 -6.92 6.18
CA CYS A 131 3.93 -6.26 5.38
C CYS A 131 2.54 -6.31 6.02
N GLN A 132 2.19 -7.41 6.70
CA GLN A 132 0.92 -7.58 7.40
C GLN A 132 0.82 -6.63 8.59
N HIS A 133 1.87 -6.55 9.42
CA HIS A 133 1.93 -5.66 10.58
C HIS A 133 1.87 -4.20 10.16
N PHE A 134 2.64 -3.84 9.13
CA PHE A 134 2.62 -2.50 8.53
C PHE A 134 1.23 -2.13 8.02
N SER A 135 0.61 -2.98 7.19
CA SER A 135 -0.69 -2.70 6.58
C SER A 135 -1.78 -2.57 7.65
N LYS A 136 -1.76 -3.44 8.67
CA LYS A 136 -2.68 -3.39 9.80
C LYS A 136 -2.51 -2.10 10.60
N TYR A 137 -1.27 -1.72 10.92
CA TYR A 137 -0.99 -0.46 11.63
C TYR A 137 -1.53 0.76 10.86
N MET A 138 -1.19 0.88 9.57
CA MET A 138 -1.61 2.00 8.73
C MET A 138 -3.13 2.05 8.58
N TYR A 139 -3.78 0.89 8.46
CA TYR A 139 -5.23 0.77 8.43
C TYR A 139 -5.86 1.20 9.76
N GLU A 140 -5.40 0.70 10.91
CA GLU A 140 -5.94 1.06 12.23
C GLU A 140 -5.81 2.57 12.52
N LYS A 141 -4.65 3.17 12.19
CA LYS A 141 -4.42 4.61 12.36
C LYS A 141 -5.30 5.47 11.46
N ALA A 142 -5.65 4.99 10.27
CA ALA A 142 -6.57 5.69 9.37
C ALA A 142 -7.99 5.90 9.94
N SER A 143 -8.37 5.30 11.08
CA SER A 143 -9.65 5.53 11.77
C SER A 143 -9.62 6.47 12.97
N GLU A 144 -8.46 7.01 13.36
CA GLU A 144 -8.34 7.78 14.61
C GLU A 144 -8.77 9.26 14.50
N GLY A 145 -9.26 9.71 13.33
CA GLY A 145 -9.71 11.08 13.08
C GLY A 145 -11.06 11.48 13.70
N LEU A 146 -11.36 11.05 14.93
CA LEU A 146 -12.52 11.45 15.72
C LEU A 146 -12.13 11.72 17.18
N THR A 147 -11.43 12.83 17.41
CA THR A 147 -11.58 13.69 18.59
C THR A 147 -11.01 15.06 18.29
#